data_AF-A0A7V3HA02-F1
#
_entry.id   AF-A0A7V3HA02-F1
#
_cell.length_a   1.000
_cell.length_b   1.000
_cell.length_c   1.000
_cell.angle_alpha   90.00
_cell.angle_beta   90.00
_cell.angle_gamma   90.00
#
_symmetry.space_group_name_H-M   'P 1'
#
loop_
_entity.id
_entity.type
_entity.pdbx_description
1 polymer ?
#
loop_
_entity_poly.entity_id
_entity_poly.type
_entity_poly.pdbx_seq_one_letter_code
_entity_poly.pdbx_strand_id
1 'polypeptide(L)' 'MGVFGIVWLAVVVFFLFLNWRIVSKAGYNGALSLLMLIPLVNIVMYAIFAFSEWPVQKQARGAAPAKG' A
#
# COMPACT_ATOMS: atom_id res chain seq x y z
N MET A 1 11.51 -29.97 8.52
CA MET A 1 11.15 -29.35 7.21
C MET A 1 9.75 -28.73 7.18
N GLY A 2 8.72 -29.30 7.84
CA GLY A 2 7.34 -28.77 7.75
C GLY A 2 7.08 -27.40 8.41
N VAL A 3 7.69 -27.11 9.57
CA VAL A 3 7.45 -25.86 10.32
C VAL A 3 7.93 -24.63 9.54
N PHE A 4 9.09 -24.73 8.89
CA PHE A 4 9.62 -23.65 8.04
C PHE A 4 8.66 -23.29 6.90
N GLY A 5 8.02 -24.28 6.26
CA GLY A 5 7.05 -24.03 5.20
C GLY A 5 5.81 -23.27 5.67
N ILE A 6 5.29 -23.62 6.85
CA ILE A 6 4.11 -22.95 7.44
C ILE A 6 4.45 -21.52 7.84
N VAL A 7 5.61 -21.30 8.46
CA VAL A 7 6.09 -19.95 8.81
C VAL A 7 6.26 -19.09 7.56
N TRP A 8 6.84 -19.65 6.48
CA TRP A 8 7.01 -18.91 5.22
C TRP A 8 5.67 -18.54 4.60
N LEU A 9 4.70 -19.46 4.57
CA LEU A 9 3.34 -19.19 4.11
C LEU A 9 2.66 -18.08 4.92
N ALA A 10 2.79 -18.12 6.24
CA ALA A 10 2.24 -17.10 7.13
C ALA A 10 2.84 -15.71 6.86
N VAL A 11 4.15 -15.64 6.63
CA VAL A 11 4.86 -14.38 6.29
C VAL A 11 4.34 -13.82 4.96
N VAL A 12 4.16 -14.64 3.94
CA VAL A 12 3.64 -14.19 2.63
C VAL A 12 2.22 -13.63 2.75
N VAL A 13 1.34 -14.35 3.43
CA VAL A 13 -0.06 -13.93 3.64
C VAL A 13 -0.10 -12.63 4.43
N PHE A 14 0.75 -12.49 5.45
CA PHE A 14 0.86 -11.27 6.23
C PHE A 14 1.38 -10.09 5.40
N PHE A 15 2.38 -10.31 4.54
CA PHE A 15 2.88 -9.30 3.61
C PHE A 15 1.81 -8.84 2.62
N LEU A 16 1.04 -9.77 2.05
CA LEU A 16 -0.08 -9.45 1.17
C LEU A 16 -1.15 -8.63 1.90
N PHE A 17 -1.48 -9.01 3.14
CA PHE A 17 -2.42 -8.27 3.97
C PHE A 17 -1.94 -6.84 4.28
N LEU A 18 -0.66 -6.67 4.62
CA LEU A 18 -0.05 -5.35 4.84
C LEU A 18 -0.11 -4.49 3.58
N ASN A 19 0.28 -5.05 2.42
CA ASN A 19 0.22 -4.34 1.15
C ASN A 19 -1.22 -3.91 0.82
N TRP A 20 -2.21 -4.80 0.98
CA TRP A 20 -3.63 -4.44 0.83
C TRP A 20 -4.00 -3.28 1.74
N ARG A 21 -3.65 -3.36 3.02
CA ARG A 21 -3.93 -2.29 3.99
C ARG A 21 -3.32 -0.95 3.58
N ILE A 22 -2.09 -0.95 3.06
CA ILE A 22 -1.39 0.27 2.62
C ILE A 22 -2.07 0.86 1.38
N VAL A 23 -2.41 0.05 0.39
CA VAL A 23 -3.12 0.48 -0.83
C VAL A 23 -4.49 1.05 -0.48
N SER A 24 -5.22 0.40 0.41
CA SER A 24 -6.51 0.90 0.90
C SER A 24 -6.38 2.20 1.70
N LYS A 25 -5.33 2.32 2.52
CA LYS A 25 -5.01 3.56 3.27
C LYS A 25 -4.63 4.74 2.38
N ALA A 26 -4.02 4.49 1.22
CA ALA A 26 -3.70 5.54 0.26
C ALA A 26 -4.91 5.99 -0.59
N GLY A 27 -6.09 5.40 -0.38
CA GLY A 27 -7.32 5.75 -1.11
C GLY A 27 -7.48 5.02 -2.44
N TYR A 28 -6.63 4.03 -2.71
CA TYR A 28 -6.75 3.16 -3.88
C TYR A 28 -7.67 1.97 -3.59
N ASN A 29 -8.46 1.57 -4.58
CA ASN A 29 -9.42 0.46 -4.44
C ASN A 29 -8.66 -0.84 -4.09
N GLY A 30 -9.16 -1.63 -3.13
CA GLY A 30 -8.54 -2.91 -2.74
C GLY A 30 -8.32 -3.89 -3.91
N ALA A 31 -9.05 -3.72 -5.02
CA ALA A 31 -8.83 -4.44 -6.27
C ALA A 31 -7.44 -4.21 -6.91
N LEU A 32 -6.75 -3.11 -6.58
CA LEU A 32 -5.37 -2.87 -7.00
C LEU A 32 -4.37 -3.83 -6.32
N SER A 33 -4.73 -4.43 -5.18
CA SER A 33 -3.99 -5.53 -4.56
C SER A 33 -3.88 -6.76 -5.49
N LEU A 34 -4.92 -7.04 -6.28
CA LEU A 34 -4.89 -8.13 -7.27
C LEU A 34 -3.89 -7.85 -8.40
N LEU A 35 -3.66 -6.58 -8.73
CA LEU A 35 -2.68 -6.17 -9.74
C LEU A 35 -1.23 -6.31 -9.25
N MET A 36 -0.98 -6.36 -7.92
CA MET A 36 0.35 -6.63 -7.35
C MET A 36 0.85 -8.07 -7.61
N LEU A 37 -0.03 -8.99 -8.05
CA LEU A 37 0.38 -10.31 -8.56
C LEU A 37 1.24 -10.20 -9.85
N ILE A 38 1.18 -9.05 -10.54
CA ILE A 38 1.98 -8.79 -11.74
C ILE A 38 3.23 -8.00 -11.33
N PRO A 39 4.46 -8.56 -11.50
CA PRO A 39 5.71 -7.94 -11.03
C PRO A 39 5.95 -6.53 -11.60
N LEU A 40 5.59 -6.30 -12.86
CA LEU A 40 5.72 -5.00 -13.52
C LEU A 40 4.82 -3.93 -12.90
N VAL A 41 3.63 -4.33 -12.43
CA VAL A 41 2.69 -3.38 -11.82
C VAL A 41 3.19 -2.92 -10.46
N ASN A 42 3.87 -3.78 -9.69
CA ASN A 42 4.49 -3.36 -8.43
C ASN A 42 5.43 -2.17 -8.61
N ILE A 43 6.27 -2.17 -9.64
CA ILE A 43 7.21 -1.07 -9.93
C ILE A 43 6.44 0.23 -10.22
N VAL A 44 5.41 0.17 -11.07
CA VAL A 44 4.55 1.31 -11.39
C VAL A 44 3.81 1.80 -10.14
N MET A 45 3.36 0.88 -9.29
CA MET A 45 2.70 1.20 -8.03
C MET A 45 3.62 1.92 -7.05
N TYR A 46 4.87 1.49 -6.91
CA TYR A 46 5.85 2.19 -6.09
C TYR A 46 6.11 3.60 -6.62
N ALA A 47 6.18 3.77 -7.94
CA ALA A 47 6.28 5.10 -8.53
C ALA A 47 5.05 5.97 -8.20
N ILE A 48 3.84 5.42 -8.35
CA ILE A 48 2.60 6.12 -7.98
C ILE A 48 2.60 6.47 -6.48
N PHE A 49 2.93 5.55 -5.59
CA PHE A 49 3.00 5.83 -4.15
C PHE A 49 4.03 6.90 -3.77
N ALA A 50 5.17 6.93 -4.48
CA ALA A 50 6.24 7.88 -4.25
C ALA A 50 5.86 9.30 -4.71
N PHE A 51 5.17 9.42 -5.85
CA PHE A 51 4.80 10.71 -6.45
C PHE A 51 3.38 11.17 -6.15
N SER A 52 2.49 10.28 -5.70
CA SER A 52 1.10 10.62 -5.38
C SER A 52 1.02 11.27 -4.01
N GLU A 53 0.18 12.29 -3.92
CA GLU A 53 -0.07 13.02 -2.68
C GLU A 53 -0.95 12.18 -1.74
N TRP A 54 -0.47 11.94 -0.52
CA TRP A 54 -1.15 11.06 0.42
C TRP A 54 -2.35 11.77 1.07
N PRO A 55 -3.43 11.05 1.43
CA PRO A 55 -4.60 11.66 2.06
C PRO A 55 -4.25 12.39 3.38
N VAL A 56 -3.25 11.92 4.12
CA VAL A 56 -2.74 12.60 5.33
C VAL A 56 -2.07 13.94 5.01
N GLN A 57 -1.39 14.05 3.86
CA GLN A 57 -0.78 15.32 3.41
C GLN A 57 -1.87 16.33 3.00
N LYS A 58 -2.94 15.86 2.35
CA LYS A 58 -4.12 16.69 2.05
C LYS A 58 -4.80 17.21 3.32
N GLN A 59 -4.94 16.37 4.35
CA GLN A 59 -5.51 16.79 5.65
C GLN A 59 -4.59 17.80 6.36
N ALA A 60 -3.28 17.57 6.37
CA ALA A 60 -2.32 18.51 6.96
C ALA A 60 -2.31 19.87 6.25
N ARG A 61 -2.47 19.90 4.91
CA ARG A 61 -2.60 21.14 4.14
C ARG A 61 -3.93 21.85 4.37
N GLY A 62 -5.04 21.11 4.52
CA GLY A 62 -6.35 21.67 4.82
C GLY A 62 -6.51 22.16 6.26
N ALA A 63 -5.71 21.65 7.20
CA ALA A 63 -5.68 22.08 8.60
C ALA A 63 -4.65 23.19 8.89
N ALA A 64 -3.85 23.60 7.91
CA ALA A 64 -3.06 24.82 8.02
C ALA A 64 -4.03 26.01 8.04
N PRO A 65 -4.05 26.85 9.11
CA PRO A 65 -4.92 28.01 9.14
C PRO A 65 -4.58 28.88 7.95
N ALA A 66 -5.61 29.28 7.20
CA ALA A 66 -5.55 30.35 6.23
C ALA A 66 -4.91 31.58 6.91
N LYS A 67 -3.60 31.73 6.74
CA LYS A 67 -2.87 32.94 7.08
C LYS A 67 -2.77 33.72 5.78
N GLY A 68 -3.58 34.78 5.68
CA GLY A 68 -3.52 35.78 4.61
C GLY A 68 -4.92 36.19 4.18
#